data_AF-A0A0J0Y967-F1
#
_entry.id   AF-A0A0J0Y967-F1
#
_cell.length_a   1.000
_cell.length_b   1.000
_cell.length_c   1.000
_cell.angle_alpha   90.00
_cell.angle_beta   90.00
_cell.angle_gamma   90.00
#
_symmetry.space_group_name_H-M   'P 1'
#
loop_
_entity.id
_entity.type
_entity.pdbx_description
1 polymer ?
#
loop_
_entity_poly.entity_id
_entity_poly.type
_entity_poly.pdbx_seq_one_letter_code
_entity_poly.pdbx_strand_id
1 'polypeptide(L)'
;MPTHLTLSGDDNTPAMPMTDAEVNHLRRLLAWLECEYSLGEHAALGCLKAATAMVAHGFTTPEQGSALLHEKAKQINQVPAYVRQAHKMLTKALREHERKSGIVGD
;
A
#
# COMPACT_ATOMS: atom_id res chain seq x y z
N MET A 1 -26.30 -9.86 -3.98
CA MET A 1 -26.08 -9.79 -2.53
C MET A 1 -24.91 -8.83 -2.31
N PRO A 2 -25.03 -7.77 -1.48
CA PRO A 2 -23.88 -6.94 -1.16
C PRO A 2 -22.81 -7.82 -0.50
N THR A 3 -21.62 -7.82 -1.09
CA THR A 3 -20.47 -8.58 -0.61
C THR A 3 -19.84 -7.78 0.52
N HIS A 4 -20.05 -8.18 1.77
CA HIS A 4 -19.38 -7.54 2.91
C HIS A 4 -17.89 -7.92 2.94
N LEU A 5 -17.00 -6.94 3.12
CA LEU A 5 -15.63 -7.23 3.50
C LEU A 5 -15.65 -7.84 4.91
N THR A 6 -15.09 -9.03 5.07
CA THR A 6 -15.02 -9.70 6.37
C THR A 6 -13.56 -9.76 6.79
N LEU A 7 -13.24 -9.19 7.95
CA LEU A 7 -11.95 -9.43 8.59
C LEU A 7 -11.97 -10.86 9.11
N SER A 8 -11.20 -11.73 8.48
CA SER A 8 -11.02 -13.10 8.95
C SER A 8 -10.33 -13.06 10.31
N GLY A 9 -10.99 -13.61 11.32
CA GLY A 9 -10.37 -13.80 12.62
C GLY A 9 -9.55 -15.10 12.68
N ASP A 10 -9.10 -15.45 13.88
CA ASP A 10 -8.37 -16.67 14.20
C ASP A 10 -9.09 -17.47 15.30
N ASP A 11 -8.46 -18.50 15.85
CA ASP A 11 -9.05 -19.32 16.92
C ASP A 11 -9.46 -18.50 18.16
N ASN A 12 -8.94 -17.28 18.31
CA ASN A 12 -9.22 -16.37 19.43
C ASN A 12 -10.05 -15.15 19.05
N THR A 13 -10.33 -14.94 17.76
CA THR A 13 -10.99 -13.74 17.24
C THR A 13 -12.09 -14.15 16.25
N PRO A 14 -13.37 -13.81 16.47
CA PRO A 14 -14.41 -14.15 15.50
C PRO A 14 -14.23 -13.35 14.20
N ALA A 15 -14.68 -13.92 13.08
CA ALA A 15 -14.76 -13.20 11.82
C ALA A 15 -15.71 -12.01 11.97
N MET A 16 -15.25 -10.82 11.55
CA MET A 16 -15.98 -9.57 11.74
C MET A 16 -16.38 -8.98 10.39
N PRO A 17 -17.67 -9.03 10.02
CA PRO A 17 -18.15 -8.34 8.82
C PRO A 17 -18.08 -6.82 9.05
N MET A 18 -17.56 -6.10 8.06
CA MET A 18 -17.47 -4.65 8.09
C MET A 18 -18.69 -4.03 7.40
N THR A 19 -19.19 -2.94 7.98
CA THR A 19 -20.14 -2.03 7.37
C THR A 19 -19.48 -1.19 6.28
N ASP A 20 -20.28 -0.60 5.38
CA ASP A 20 -19.76 0.27 4.32
C ASP A 20 -19.00 1.48 4.87
N ALA A 21 -19.42 2.01 6.03
CA ALA A 21 -18.76 3.11 6.72
C ALA A 21 -17.36 2.72 7.20
N GLU A 22 -17.22 1.51 7.78
CA GLU A 22 -15.94 0.98 8.24
C GLU A 22 -15.00 0.65 7.07
N VAL A 23 -15.53 0.08 5.97
CA VAL A 23 -14.77 -0.14 4.74
C VAL A 23 -14.25 1.19 4.18
N ASN A 24 -15.09 2.23 4.16
CA ASN A 24 -14.68 3.55 3.71
C ASN A 24 -13.64 4.20 4.64
N HIS A 25 -13.74 3.98 5.96
CA HIS A 25 -12.73 4.43 6.90
C HIS A 25 -11.39 3.71 6.69
N LEU A 26 -11.42 2.38 6.52
CA LEU A 26 -10.24 1.57 6.20
C LEU A 26 -9.57 2.05 4.91
N ARG A 27 -10.35 2.35 3.86
CA ARG A 27 -9.83 2.93 2.61
C ARG A 27 -9.03 4.21 2.86
N ARG A 28 -9.59 5.13 3.64
CA ARG A 28 -8.94 6.42 3.96
C ARG A 28 -7.69 6.22 4.82
N LEU A 29 -7.74 5.32 5.79
CA LEU A 29 -6.60 5.00 6.65
C LEU A 29 -5.43 4.41 5.86
N LEU A 30 -5.71 3.45 4.97
CA LEU A 30 -4.69 2.84 4.12
C LEU A 30 -4.10 3.86 3.14
N ALA A 31 -4.92 4.72 2.53
CA ALA A 31 -4.45 5.80 1.67
C ALA A 31 -3.55 6.79 2.42
N TRP A 32 -3.92 7.16 3.65
CA TRP A 32 -3.10 8.03 4.50
C TRP A 32 -1.73 7.39 4.81
N LEU A 33 -1.72 6.10 5.18
CA LEU A 33 -0.46 5.36 5.43
C LEU A 33 0.44 5.29 4.19
N GLU A 34 -0.15 5.15 2.99
CA GLU A 34 0.63 5.19 1.75
C GLU A 34 1.26 6.56 1.51
N CYS A 35 0.54 7.65 1.74
CA CYS A 35 1.05 9.00 1.56
C CYS A 35 2.15 9.35 2.57
N GLU A 36 1.92 9.05 3.86
CA GLU A 36 2.83 9.43 4.94
C GLU A 36 4.14 8.63 4.89
N TYR A 37 4.04 7.32 4.67
CA TYR A 37 5.18 6.40 4.81
C TYR A 37 5.64 5.79 3.48
N SER A 38 5.06 6.19 2.35
CA SER A 38 5.38 5.62 1.03
C SER A 38 5.21 4.10 0.96
N LEU A 39 4.24 3.55 1.71
CA LEU A 39 4.02 2.10 1.82
C LEU A 39 3.32 1.48 0.59
N GLY A 40 2.83 2.31 -0.33
CA GLY A 40 2.16 1.83 -1.54
C GLY A 40 3.13 1.24 -2.55
N GLU A 41 2.76 0.11 -3.16
CA GLU A 41 3.57 -0.54 -4.22
C GLU A 41 3.79 0.39 -5.42
N HIS A 42 2.78 1.19 -5.77
CA HIS A 42 2.89 2.18 -6.84
C HIS A 42 3.88 3.31 -6.52
N ALA A 43 3.99 3.70 -5.24
CA ALA A 43 4.93 4.75 -4.83
C ALA A 43 6.38 4.26 -4.96
N ALA A 44 6.67 3.04 -4.49
CA ALA A 44 7.99 2.44 -4.63
C ALA A 44 8.38 2.25 -6.12
N LEU A 45 7.47 1.71 -6.93
CA LEU A 45 7.69 1.55 -8.37
C LEU A 45 7.88 2.90 -9.08
N GLY A 46 7.08 3.90 -8.73
CA GLY A 46 7.18 5.25 -9.28
C GLY A 46 8.54 5.88 -8.97
N CYS A 47 9.03 5.72 -7.74
CA CYS A 47 10.34 6.21 -7.33
C CYS A 47 11.47 5.52 -8.11
N LEU A 48 11.41 4.20 -8.28
CA LEU A 48 12.37 3.44 -9.09
C LEU A 48 12.37 3.92 -10.54
N LYS A 49 11.21 4.06 -11.16
CA LYS A 49 11.07 4.54 -12.55
C LYS A 49 11.65 5.95 -12.71
N ALA A 50 11.36 6.84 -11.77
CA ALA A 50 11.88 8.20 -11.79
C ALA A 50 13.41 8.23 -11.68
N ALA A 51 13.99 7.49 -10.74
CA ALA A 51 15.44 7.40 -10.59
C ALA A 51 16.12 6.86 -11.85
N THR A 52 15.58 5.79 -12.44
CA THR A 52 16.08 5.21 -13.70
C THR A 52 16.01 6.21 -14.85
N ALA A 53 14.88 6.92 -15.00
CA ALA A 53 14.72 7.92 -16.05
C ALA A 53 15.70 9.09 -15.88
N MET A 54 15.90 9.57 -14.65
CA MET A 54 16.86 10.65 -14.38
C MET A 54 18.29 10.26 -14.75
N VAL A 55 18.70 9.02 -14.48
CA VAL A 55 20.03 8.50 -14.88
C VAL A 55 20.12 8.40 -16.40
N ALA A 56 19.11 7.82 -17.05
CA ALA A 56 19.08 7.64 -18.50
C ALA A 56 19.14 8.97 -19.27
N HIS A 57 18.55 10.04 -18.72
CA HIS A 57 18.55 11.38 -19.30
C HIS A 57 19.72 12.26 -18.85
N GLY A 58 20.65 11.74 -18.04
CA GLY A 58 21.84 12.48 -17.59
C GLY A 58 21.56 13.58 -16.56
N PHE A 59 20.38 13.62 -15.95
CA PHE A 59 20.05 14.57 -14.87
C PHE A 59 20.69 14.19 -13.53
N THR A 60 21.15 12.94 -13.39
CA THR A 60 21.82 12.44 -12.18
C THR A 60 22.79 11.33 -12.55
N THR A 61 23.76 11.05 -11.68
CA THR A 61 24.66 9.90 -11.79
C THR A 61 24.00 8.63 -11.25
N PRO A 62 24.42 7.42 -11.67
CA PRO A 62 23.95 6.16 -11.10
C PRO A 62 24.09 6.11 -9.57
N GLU A 63 25.20 6.64 -9.04
CA GLU A 63 25.49 6.67 -7.60
C GLU A 63 24.50 7.57 -6.85
N GLN A 64 24.21 8.75 -7.38
CA GLN A 64 23.22 9.67 -6.81
C GLN A 64 21.79 9.11 -6.91
N GLY A 65 21.44 8.46 -8.03
CA GLY A 65 20.17 7.77 -8.19
C GLY A 65 20.00 6.64 -7.16
N SER A 66 21.05 5.83 -6.95
CA SER A 66 21.07 4.78 -5.94
C SER A 66 20.93 5.34 -4.52
N ALA A 67 21.62 6.43 -4.20
CA ALA A 67 21.50 7.10 -2.90
C ALA A 67 20.07 7.58 -2.64
N LEU A 68 19.38 8.14 -3.64
CA LEU A 68 18.00 8.57 -3.52
C LEU A 68 17.05 7.40 -3.21
N LEU A 69 17.22 6.27 -3.90
CA LEU A 69 16.45 5.06 -3.63
C LEU A 69 16.73 4.49 -2.24
N HIS A 70 17.98 4.56 -1.78
CA HIS A 70 18.37 4.10 -0.47
C HIS A 70 17.75 4.94 0.65
N GLU A 71 17.70 6.27 0.51
CA GLU A 71 17.00 7.14 1.47
C GLU A 71 15.51 6.86 1.53
N LYS A 72 14.87 6.56 0.39
CA LYS A 72 13.47 6.12 0.37
C LYS A 72 13.26 4.76 1.04
N ALA A 73 14.16 3.82 0.84
CA ALA A 73 14.13 2.54 1.55
C ALA A 73 14.27 2.73 3.07
N LYS A 74 15.14 3.64 3.53
CA LYS A 74 15.25 4.00 4.95
C LYS A 74 13.94 4.55 5.52
N GLN A 75 13.26 5.45 4.81
CA GLN A 75 11.96 5.98 5.22
C GLN A 75 10.93 4.86 5.42
N ILE A 76 10.83 3.93 4.47
CA ILE A 76 9.93 2.77 4.59
C ILE A 76 10.30 1.89 5.79
N ASN A 77 11.60 1.70 6.03
CA ASN A 77 12.11 0.86 7.11
C ASN A 77 11.89 1.45 8.53
N GLN A 78 11.54 2.72 8.66
CA GLN A 78 11.11 3.31 9.93
C GLN A 78 9.78 2.72 10.42
N VAL A 79 8.94 2.22 9.51
CA VAL A 79 7.68 1.56 9.85
C VAL A 79 7.97 0.11 10.26
N PRO A 80 7.52 -0.38 11.42
CA PRO A 80 7.75 -1.76 11.83
C PRO A 80 7.25 -2.79 10.80
N ALA A 81 7.98 -3.91 10.66
CA ALA A 81 7.68 -4.92 9.64
C ALA A 81 6.24 -5.45 9.70
N TYR A 82 5.70 -5.67 10.90
CA TYR A 82 4.33 -6.14 11.08
C TYR A 82 3.29 -5.13 10.59
N VAL A 83 3.56 -3.82 10.71
CA VAL A 83 2.68 -2.76 10.21
C VAL A 83 2.70 -2.72 8.69
N ARG A 84 3.89 -2.84 8.07
CA ARG A 84 4.02 -2.90 6.61
C ARG A 84 3.29 -4.12 6.04
N GLN A 85 3.39 -5.26 6.71
CA GLN A 85 2.68 -6.47 6.32
C GLN A 85 1.16 -6.32 6.46
N ALA A 86 0.69 -5.77 7.58
CA ALA A 86 -0.73 -5.49 7.80
C ALA A 86 -1.30 -4.57 6.72
N HIS A 87 -0.61 -3.46 6.43
CA HIS A 87 -0.97 -2.53 5.34
C HIS A 87 -1.12 -3.26 4.01
N LYS A 88 -0.09 -4.03 3.59
CA LYS A 88 -0.13 -4.81 2.35
C LYS A 88 -1.32 -5.76 2.29
N MET A 89 -1.58 -6.51 3.37
CA MET A 89 -2.66 -7.49 3.41
C MET A 89 -4.04 -6.84 3.39
N LEU A 90 -4.23 -5.76 4.15
CA LEU A 90 -5.48 -5.00 4.21
C LEU A 90 -5.77 -4.29 2.89
N THR A 91 -4.76 -3.70 2.23
CA THR A 91 -4.91 -3.09 0.90
C THR A 91 -5.32 -4.12 -0.14
N LYS A 92 -4.74 -5.34 -0.09
CA LYS A 92 -5.13 -6.43 -0.98
C LYS A 92 -6.59 -6.87 -0.73
N ALA A 93 -6.97 -7.04 0.54
CA ALA A 93 -8.33 -7.43 0.91
C ALA A 93 -9.37 -6.38 0.48
N LEU A 94 -9.05 -5.10 0.66
CA LEU A 94 -9.89 -3.99 0.23
C LEU A 94 -10.04 -3.97 -1.30
N ARG A 95 -8.95 -4.09 -2.07
CA ARG A 95 -9.03 -4.14 -3.54
C ARG A 95 -9.85 -5.32 -4.05
N GLU A 96 -9.73 -6.48 -3.42
CA GLU A 96 -10.52 -7.66 -3.75
C GLU A 96 -12.02 -7.43 -3.49
N HIS A 97 -12.35 -6.79 -2.36
CA HIS A 97 -13.71 -6.39 -2.05
C HIS A 97 -14.25 -5.37 -3.05
N GLU A 98 -13.45 -4.38 -3.44
CA GLU A 98 -13.82 -3.37 -4.42
C GLU A 98 -14.08 -3.97 -5.81
N ARG A 99 -13.26 -4.95 -6.23
CA ARG A 99 -13.50 -5.69 -7.48
C ARG A 99 -14.80 -6.48 -7.44
N LYS A 100 -15.04 -7.23 -6.36
CA LYS A 100 -16.29 -7.98 -6.15
C LYS A 100 -17.53 -7.08 -6.08
N SER A 101 -17.35 -5.86 -5.61
CA SER A 101 -18.41 -4.85 -5.49
C SER A 101 -18.60 -4.04 -6.77
N GLY A 102 -17.79 -4.27 -7.81
CA GLY A 102 -17.84 -3.53 -9.08
C GLY A 102 -17.34 -2.07 -9.01
N ILE A 103 -16.60 -1.71 -7.96
CA ILE A 103 -16.03 -0.36 -7.77
C ILE A 103 -14.76 -0.18 -8.63
N VAL A 104 -13.98 -1.25 -8.75
CA VAL A 104 -12.74 -1.28 -9.56
C VAL A 104 -12.90 -2.39 -10.61
N GLY A 105 -12.48 -2.10 -11.84
CA GLY A 105 -12.47 -3.10 -12.93
C GLY A 105 -11.43 -4.21 -12.72
N ASP A 106 -11.43 -5.20 -13.61
CA ASP A 106 -10.44 -6.28 -13.64
C ASP A 106 -9.01 -5.78 -13.93
#